data_AF-A0A5C2HQW5-F1
#
_entry.id   AF-A0A5C2HQW5-F1
#
_cell.length_a   1.000
_cell.length_b   1.000
_cell.length_c   1.000
_cell.angle_alpha   90.00
_cell.angle_beta   90.00
_cell.angle_gamma   90.00
#
_symmetry.space_group_name_H-M   'P 1'
#
loop_
_entity.id
_entity.type
_entity.pdbx_description
1 polymer ?
#
loop_
_entity_poly.entity_id
_entity_poly.type
_entity_poly.pdbx_seq_one_letter_code
_entity_poly.pdbx_strand_id
1 'polypeptide(L)'
;MLNCKQATALISQRQEQRLPSFTHWGLRMHLMMCHNCRRFARQINLLQRALSGLTSRLTSAEESDRDGPTMPTEMRQRIRNHLPNGS
;
A
#
# COMPACT_ATOMS: atom_id res chain seq x y z
N MET A 1 -25.95 -11.72 -1.52
CA MET A 1 -25.71 -11.54 -0.07
C MET A 1 -24.23 -11.77 0.20
N LEU A 2 -23.54 -10.80 0.79
CA LEU A 2 -22.12 -10.95 1.13
C LEU A 2 -22.03 -11.73 2.46
N ASN A 3 -21.24 -12.80 2.50
CA ASN A 3 -21.01 -13.54 3.75
C ASN A 3 -19.81 -12.95 4.52
N CYS A 4 -19.73 -13.19 5.84
CA CYS A 4 -18.68 -12.68 6.72
C CYS A 4 -17.27 -13.00 6.19
N LYS A 5 -17.03 -14.20 5.64
CA LYS A 5 -15.74 -14.58 5.05
C LYS A 5 -15.35 -13.69 3.87
N GLN A 6 -16.30 -13.40 2.98
CA GLN A 6 -16.10 -12.51 1.83
C GLN A 6 -15.92 -11.06 2.28
N ALA A 7 -16.67 -10.63 3.31
CA ALA A 7 -16.54 -9.31 3.90
C ALA A 7 -15.13 -9.09 4.49
N THR A 8 -14.64 -10.04 5.30
CA THR A 8 -13.30 -10.02 5.88
C THR A 8 -12.22 -10.02 4.81
N ALA A 9 -12.36 -10.83 3.75
CA ALA A 9 -11.43 -10.85 2.62
C ALA A 9 -11.37 -9.50 1.90
N LEU A 10 -12.53 -8.88 1.63
CA LEU A 10 -12.59 -7.53 1.02
C LEU A 10 -12.01 -6.45 1.92
N ILE A 11 -12.23 -6.54 3.24
CA ILE A 11 -11.64 -5.62 4.23
C ILE A 11 -10.11 -5.75 4.22
N SER A 12 -9.58 -6.98 4.14
CA SER A 12 -8.14 -7.22 4.05
C SER A 12 -7.56 -6.72 2.73
N GLN A 13 -8.24 -6.98 1.61
CA GLN A 13 -7.77 -6.57 0.29
C GLN A 13 -7.70 -5.04 0.14
N ARG A 14 -8.62 -4.29 0.80
CA ARG A 14 -8.56 -2.82 0.86
C ARG A 14 -7.35 -2.27 1.63
N GLN A 15 -6.73 -3.08 2.48
CA GLN A 15 -5.57 -2.66 3.24
C GLN A 15 -4.27 -2.78 2.45
N GLU A 16 -4.16 -3.81 1.62
CA GLU A 16 -2.92 -4.16 0.94
C GLU A 16 -2.65 -3.31 -0.30
N GLN A 17 -3.70 -2.82 -0.96
CA GLN A 17 -3.59 -1.95 -2.11
C GLN A 17 -4.63 -0.84 -1.97
N ARG A 18 -4.31 0.40 -2.39
CA ARG A 18 -5.30 1.48 -2.61
C ARG A 18 -6.23 1.08 -3.76
N LEU A 19 -7.00 0.02 -3.61
CA LEU A 19 -7.86 -0.51 -4.65
C LEU A 19 -9.14 0.34 -4.79
N PRO A 20 -9.62 0.52 -6.03
CA PRO A 20 -10.65 1.48 -6.38
C PRO A 20 -12.00 1.15 -5.74
N SER A 21 -12.70 2.21 -5.34
CA SER A 21 -13.86 2.28 -4.44
C SER A 21 -15.17 1.61 -4.91
N PHE A 22 -15.12 0.61 -5.79
CA PHE A 22 -16.30 0.15 -6.53
C PHE A 22 -17.05 -1.06 -5.92
N THR A 23 -16.53 -1.72 -4.88
CA THR A 23 -17.26 -2.79 -4.15
C THR A 23 -17.79 -2.30 -2.80
N HIS A 24 -18.22 -1.04 -2.69
CA HIS A 24 -18.58 -0.45 -1.40
C HIS A 24 -20.01 -0.75 -0.95
N TRP A 25 -20.98 -0.90 -1.86
CA TRP A 25 -22.38 -0.93 -1.44
C TRP A 25 -22.76 -2.22 -0.70
N GLY A 26 -22.39 -3.38 -1.25
CA GLY A 26 -22.65 -4.69 -0.61
C GLY A 26 -21.90 -4.86 0.72
N LEU A 27 -20.64 -4.40 0.81
CA LEU A 27 -19.88 -4.42 2.06
C LEU A 27 -20.48 -3.43 3.09
N ARG A 28 -20.90 -2.24 2.66
CA ARG A 28 -21.47 -1.22 3.56
C ARG A 28 -22.80 -1.71 4.16
N MET A 29 -23.65 -2.34 3.36
CA MET A 29 -24.86 -3.01 3.86
C MET A 29 -24.53 -4.15 4.83
N HIS A 30 -23.54 -4.99 4.51
CA HIS A 30 -23.11 -6.07 5.40
C HIS A 30 -22.57 -5.53 6.74
N LEU A 31 -21.78 -4.45 6.72
CA LEU A 31 -21.26 -3.79 7.92
C LEU A 31 -22.36 -3.06 8.72
N MET A 32 -23.50 -2.72 8.11
CA MET A 32 -24.70 -2.23 8.82
C MET A 32 -25.41 -3.34 9.58
N MET A 33 -25.48 -4.54 9.02
CA MET A 33 -26.20 -5.67 9.61
C MET A 33 -25.33 -6.57 10.53
N CYS A 34 -24.01 -6.61 10.31
CA CYS A 34 -23.09 -7.49 11.02
C CYS A 34 -22.13 -6.71 11.92
N HIS A 35 -22.34 -6.80 13.24
CA HIS A 35 -21.49 -6.16 14.25
C HIS A 35 -20.04 -6.69 14.23
N ASN A 36 -19.85 -8.00 14.01
CA ASN A 36 -18.53 -8.63 14.01
C ASN A 36 -17.64 -8.08 12.89
N CYS A 37 -18.16 -8.03 11.66
CA CYS A 37 -17.44 -7.46 10.53
C CYS A 37 -17.17 -5.96 10.72
N ARG A 38 -18.09 -5.22 11.35
CA ARG A 38 -17.87 -3.80 11.72
C ARG A 38 -16.75 -3.64 12.75
N ARG A 39 -16.66 -4.52 13.75
CA ARG A 39 -15.58 -4.50 14.74
C ARG A 39 -14.23 -4.82 14.10
N PHE A 40 -14.19 -5.86 13.26
CA PHE A 40 -12.99 -6.26 12.53
C PHE A 40 -12.48 -5.13 11.62
N ALA A 41 -13.36 -4.51 10.83
CA ALA A 41 -13.00 -3.37 9.98
C ALA A 41 -12.38 -2.21 10.78
N ARG A 42 -12.91 -1.92 11.99
CA ARG A 42 -12.35 -0.88 12.87
C ARG A 42 -10.96 -1.25 13.40
N GLN A 43 -10.77 -2.47 13.88
CA GLN A 43 -9.48 -2.94 14.41
C GLN A 43 -8.36 -2.82 13.38
N ILE A 44 -8.65 -3.25 12.16
CA ILE A 44 -7.73 -3.19 11.03
C ILE A 44 -7.38 -1.75 10.64
N ASN A 45 -8.37 -0.85 10.59
CA ASN A 45 -8.14 0.56 10.30
C ASN A 45 -7.27 1.23 11.37
N LEU A 46 -7.44 0.87 12.65
CA LEU A 46 -6.61 1.39 13.74
C LEU A 46 -5.16 0.92 13.58
N LEU A 47 -4.97 -0.37 13.29
CA LEU A 47 -3.63 -0.94 13.04
C LEU A 47 -2.96 -0.23 11.87
N GLN A 48 -3.65 -0.06 10.74
CA GLN A 48 -3.10 0.66 9.60
C GLN A 48 -2.74 2.12 9.89
N ARG A 49 -3.55 2.84 10.67
CA ARG A 49 -3.25 4.24 11.02
C ARG A 49 -2.01 4.33 11.91
N ALA A 50 -1.88 3.42 12.87
CA ALA A 50 -0.70 3.33 13.73
C ALA A 50 0.56 3.02 12.91
N LEU A 51 0.48 2.03 12.01
CA LEU A 51 1.57 1.66 11.12
C LEU A 51 1.91 2.78 10.12
N SER A 52 0.92 3.43 9.53
CA SER A 52 1.13 4.54 8.57
C SER A 52 1.80 5.74 9.24
N GLY A 53 1.45 6.04 10.50
CA GLY A 53 2.13 7.04 11.31
C GLY A 53 3.59 6.67 11.63
N LEU A 54 3.89 5.38 11.80
CA LEU A 54 5.26 4.90 11.99
C LEU A 54 6.05 4.94 10.67
N THR A 55 5.50 4.41 9.58
CA THR A 55 6.12 4.40 8.25
C THR A 55 6.43 5.81 7.79
N SER A 56 5.50 6.77 7.92
CA SER A 56 5.77 8.17 7.57
C SER A 56 6.92 8.77 8.38
N ARG A 57 7.07 8.41 9.66
CA ARG A 57 8.21 8.85 10.48
C ARG A 57 9.52 8.19 10.08
N LEU A 58 9.49 6.91 9.72
CA LEU A 58 10.67 6.19 9.22
C LEU A 58 11.10 6.76 7.86
N THR A 59 10.17 6.97 6.92
CA THR A 59 10.48 7.54 5.62
C THR A 59 10.96 8.99 5.72
N SER A 60 10.42 9.79 6.65
CA SER A 60 10.91 11.17 6.90
C SER A 60 12.26 11.20 7.61
N ALA A 61 12.58 10.21 8.46
CA ALA A 61 13.91 10.08 9.04
C ALA A 61 14.96 9.64 8.00
N GLU A 62 14.54 8.87 6.99
CA GLU A 62 15.36 8.52 5.83
C GLU A 62 15.49 9.67 4.80
N GLU A 63 14.64 10.70 4.86
CA GLU A 63 14.66 11.82 3.90
C GLU A 63 15.66 12.92 4.30
N SER A 64 16.13 12.96 5.55
CA SER A 64 17.27 13.80 5.94
C SER A 64 18.63 13.23 5.51
N ASP A 65 18.66 12.00 4.97
CA ASP A 65 19.86 11.30 4.47
C ASP A 65 19.71 10.85 2.99
N ARG A 66 18.71 11.37 2.27
CA ARG A 66 18.60 11.23 0.80
C ARG A 66 19.12 12.47 0.08
N ASP A 67 20.33 12.89 0.44
CA ASP A 67 21.31 13.28 -0.57
C ASP A 67 22.27 12.11 -0.77
N GLY A 68 21.73 10.98 -1.24
CA GLY A 68 22.50 9.86 -1.76
C GLY A 68 22.50 9.97 -3.29
N PRO A 69 23.68 9.83 -3.94
CA PRO A 69 23.97 10.51 -5.19
C PRO A 69 22.99 10.07 -6.27
N THR A 70 22.42 11.04 -7.00
CA THR A 70 21.98 10.80 -8.37
C THR A 70 23.11 10.05 -9.05
N MET A 71 22.86 8.80 -9.46
CA MET A 71 23.82 7.92 -10.15
C MET A 71 24.82 8.78 -10.92
N PRO A 72 26.10 8.89 -10.49
CA PRO A 72 27.01 9.82 -11.10
C PRO A 72 27.05 9.48 -12.58
N THR A 73 26.92 10.50 -13.42
CA THR A 73 26.79 10.38 -14.87
C THR A 73 27.80 9.41 -15.48
N GLU A 74 28.97 9.23 -14.83
CA GLU A 74 29.98 8.22 -15.11
C GLU A 74 29.50 6.76 -15.14
N MET A 75 28.62 6.32 -14.22
CA MET A 75 28.15 4.92 -14.19
C MET A 75 27.22 4.61 -15.38
N ARG A 76 26.41 5.60 -15.81
CA ARG A 76 25.64 5.52 -17.06
C ARG A 76 26.54 5.50 -18.30
N GLN A 77 27.69 6.18 -18.24
CA GLN A 77 28.63 6.26 -19.35
C GLN A 77 29.36 4.94 -19.60
N ARG A 78 29.70 4.19 -18.54
CA ARG A 78 30.33 2.85 -18.67
C ARG A 78 29.40 1.82 -19.30
N ILE A 79 28.10 1.87 -19.00
CA ILE A 79 27.10 1.00 -19.63
C ILE A 79 26.93 1.35 -21.13
N ARG A 80 26.93 2.65 -21.47
CA ARG A 80 26.85 3.10 -22.87
C ARG A 80 28.06 2.63 -23.70
N ASN A 81 29.26 2.59 -23.12
CA ASN A 81 30.48 2.19 -23.81
C ASN A 81 30.60 0.67 -24.03
N HIS A 82 29.78 -0.16 -23.40
CA HIS A 82 29.81 -1.63 -23.53
C HIS A 82 28.58 -2.23 -24.20
N LEU A 83 27.69 -1.42 -24.77
CA LEU A 83 26.63 -1.91 -25.65
C LEU A 83 27.22 -2.10 -27.06
N PRO A 84 27.38 -3.35 -27.56
CA PRO A 84 27.71 -3.55 -28.96
C PRO A 84 26.55 -2.98 -29.79
N ASN A 85 26.87 -2.13 -30.77
CA ASN A 85 25.94 -1.73 -31.82
C ASN A 85 25.39 -3.01 -32.48
N GLY A 86 24.18 -3.40 -32.08
CA GLY A 86 23.38 -4.40 -32.77
C GLY A 86 22.77 -3.75 -34.00
N SER A 87 23.32 -4.16 -35.14
CA SER A 87 22.75 -4.28 -36.51
C SER A 87 21.45 -3.54 -36.85
#